data_AF-A0A9E4ETI4-F1
#
_entry.id   AF-A0A9E4ETI4-F1
#
_cell.length_a   1.000
_cell.length_b   1.000
_cell.length_c   1.000
_cell.angle_alpha   90.00
_cell.angle_beta   90.00
_cell.angle_gamma   90.00
#
_symmetry.space_group_name_H-M   'P 1'
#
loop_
_entity.id
_entity.type
_entity.pdbx_description
1 polymer ?
#
loop_
_entity_poly.entity_id
_entity_poly.type
_entity_poly.pdbx_seq_one_letter_code
_entity_poly.pdbx_strand_id
1 'polypeptide(L)'
;GNVRKEIDAGGLKGGLIQRSVAAKERLARGEAGLGDKLFLAAIGLSIVGKIRAQLATRVGPHLELLIVGSAKADPKALDFFHEVLDITTYEGYGTTECAPLIAANHLEGRKSGTVGRPLQAVKIVAEDGSEIGYNDPAQDECRPSGDQIGELWTSGPNVMRGYLHDPEQTEQVLVEEDGQIWYRTGDLFSMDDEGFLSFHGRVGRQFKLRNGEFVNPEALERIFARVSLVEHVLVYGDQQRGYPLPLVTVDVEEAKNSGIDGLPLEDEDALRTHPSLGERIREGFLAEATAAGLPSYQRPQRVALLPEPLSEDAGTLTKGLKKIVPKAIIERYSTVVEQTYAS
;
A
#
# COMPACT_ATOMS: atom_id res chain seq x y z
N GLY A 1 8.14 12.51 -3.78
CA GLY A 1 8.19 13.30 -5.03
C GLY A 1 9.61 13.78 -5.32
N ASN A 2 9.99 14.97 -4.84
CA ASN A 2 11.20 15.67 -5.34
C ASN A 2 12.55 14.99 -5.03
N VAL A 3 12.72 14.38 -3.85
CA VAL A 3 13.99 13.72 -3.50
C VAL A 3 14.26 12.48 -4.38
N ARG A 4 13.23 11.68 -4.67
CA ARG A 4 13.34 10.57 -5.63
C ARG A 4 13.68 11.09 -7.03
N LYS A 5 12.97 12.11 -7.52
CA LYS A 5 13.27 12.75 -8.81
C LYS A 5 14.73 13.25 -8.90
N GLU A 6 15.30 13.83 -7.83
CA GLU A 6 16.71 14.24 -7.81
C GLU A 6 17.71 13.08 -7.76
N ILE A 7 17.35 11.96 -7.12
CA ILE A 7 18.16 10.72 -7.14
C ILE A 7 18.11 10.09 -8.54
N ASP A 8 16.92 9.98 -9.11
CA ASP A 8 16.68 9.33 -10.41
C ASP A 8 17.25 10.14 -11.58
N ALA A 9 17.32 11.48 -11.45
CA ALA A 9 17.99 12.35 -12.41
C ALA A 9 19.52 12.13 -12.49
N GLY A 10 20.11 11.45 -11.50
CA GLY A 10 21.52 11.04 -11.50
C GLY A 10 22.53 12.19 -11.31
N GLY A 11 23.79 11.91 -11.66
CA GLY A 11 24.91 12.84 -11.53
C GLY A 11 25.48 13.00 -10.11
N LEU A 12 26.46 13.90 -9.95
CA LEU A 12 27.17 14.13 -8.68
C LEU A 12 26.23 14.51 -7.53
N LYS A 13 25.20 15.33 -7.81
CA LYS A 13 24.20 15.75 -6.81
C LYS A 13 23.31 14.58 -6.39
N GLY A 14 22.73 13.83 -7.34
CA GLY A 14 21.90 12.67 -7.07
C GLY A 14 22.66 11.58 -6.29
N GLY A 15 23.91 11.30 -6.68
CA GLY A 15 24.77 10.34 -5.98
C GLY A 15 25.11 10.74 -4.54
N LEU A 16 25.33 12.04 -4.28
CA LEU A 16 25.54 12.55 -2.92
C LEU A 16 24.28 12.43 -2.05
N ILE A 17 23.10 12.71 -2.61
CA ILE A 17 21.82 12.52 -1.92
C ILE A 17 21.62 11.05 -1.59
N GLN A 18 21.76 10.16 -2.58
CA GLN A 18 21.59 8.72 -2.39
C GLN A 18 22.55 8.17 -1.32
N ARG A 19 23.83 8.58 -1.34
CA ARG A 19 24.80 8.17 -0.32
C ARG A 19 24.44 8.70 1.07
N SER A 20 23.90 9.93 1.16
CA SER A 20 23.48 10.52 2.44
C SER A 20 22.29 9.78 3.04
N VAL A 21 21.29 9.46 2.21
CA VAL A 21 20.13 8.64 2.59
C VAL A 21 20.59 7.27 3.08
N ALA A 22 21.36 6.54 2.26
CA ALA A 22 21.83 5.19 2.61
C ALA A 22 22.76 5.14 3.83
N ALA A 23 23.57 6.18 4.06
CA ALA A 23 24.40 6.25 5.26
C ALA A 23 23.57 6.52 6.52
N LYS A 24 22.51 7.34 6.42
CA LYS A 24 21.62 7.68 7.52
C LYS A 24 20.69 6.50 7.88
N GLU A 25 20.16 5.78 6.89
CA GLU A 25 19.44 4.50 7.10
C GLU A 25 20.31 3.49 7.86
N ARG A 26 21.55 3.26 7.39
CA ARG A 26 22.51 2.38 8.09
C ARG A 26 22.84 2.86 9.49
N LEU A 27 22.90 4.17 9.73
CA LEU A 27 23.12 4.71 11.07
C LEU A 27 21.95 4.41 11.99
N ALA A 28 20.71 4.63 11.53
CA ALA A 28 19.50 4.36 12.30
C ALA A 28 19.36 2.87 12.67
N ARG A 29 19.79 1.97 11.78
CA ARG A 29 19.77 0.51 12.00
C ARG A 29 20.96 -0.03 12.79
N GLY A 30 21.91 0.82 13.19
CA GLY A 30 23.13 0.41 13.90
C GLY A 30 24.18 -0.27 13.01
N GLU A 31 24.03 -0.21 11.69
CA GLU A 31 24.89 -0.86 10.68
C GLU A 31 25.97 0.08 10.12
N ALA A 32 25.98 1.36 10.51
CA ALA A 32 26.90 2.35 9.96
C ALA A 32 28.37 2.13 10.40
N GLY A 33 29.24 1.96 9.40
CA GLY A 33 30.68 1.90 9.60
C GLY A 33 31.31 3.29 9.85
N LEU A 34 32.61 3.30 10.14
CA LEU A 34 33.36 4.55 10.38
C LEU A 34 33.31 5.50 9.16
N GLY A 35 33.37 4.95 7.95
CA GLY A 35 33.28 5.72 6.71
C GLY A 35 31.93 6.41 6.51
N ASP A 36 30.83 5.77 6.92
CA ASP A 36 29.50 6.36 6.87
C ASP A 36 29.36 7.50 7.88
N LYS A 37 29.85 7.29 9.11
CA LYS A 37 29.87 8.31 10.17
C LYS A 37 30.67 9.54 9.75
N LEU A 38 31.87 9.34 9.20
CA LEU A 38 32.71 10.43 8.69
C LEU A 38 32.05 11.17 7.53
N PHE A 39 31.45 10.44 6.58
CA PHE A 39 30.75 11.05 5.44
C PHE A 39 29.52 11.87 5.90
N LEU A 40 28.72 11.33 6.81
CA LEU A 40 27.57 12.02 7.39
C LEU A 40 27.99 13.30 8.09
N ALA A 41 29.05 13.24 8.92
CA ALA A 41 29.58 14.40 9.63
C ALA A 41 30.14 15.47 8.67
N ALA A 42 30.82 15.06 7.59
CA ALA A 42 31.43 15.97 6.65
C ALA A 42 30.41 16.70 5.75
N ILE A 43 29.42 15.98 5.21
CA ILE A 43 28.48 16.55 4.24
C ILE A 43 27.06 15.96 4.30
N GLY A 44 26.92 14.68 4.69
CA GLY A 44 25.64 13.98 4.59
C GLY A 44 24.52 14.59 5.46
N LEU A 45 24.84 15.03 6.68
CA LEU A 45 23.85 15.68 7.56
C LEU A 45 23.37 17.03 7.00
N SER A 46 24.23 17.78 6.31
CA SER A 46 23.83 19.02 5.64
C SER A 46 22.86 18.75 4.50
N ILE A 47 23.09 17.68 3.73
CA ILE A 47 22.20 17.26 2.64
C ILE A 47 20.83 16.82 3.19
N VAL A 48 20.81 15.97 4.21
CA VAL A 48 19.57 15.55 4.89
C VAL A 48 18.83 16.76 5.47
N GLY A 49 19.55 17.70 6.09
CA GLY A 49 18.99 18.96 6.59
C GLY A 49 18.32 19.80 5.51
N LYS A 50 18.88 19.85 4.29
CA LYS A 50 18.24 20.53 3.14
C LYS A 50 16.95 19.84 2.71
N ILE A 51 16.92 18.50 2.70
CA ILE A 51 15.70 17.73 2.41
C ILE A 51 14.62 18.05 3.45
N ARG A 52 14.98 18.03 4.73
CA ARG A 52 14.07 18.39 5.82
C ARG A 52 13.57 19.84 5.72
N ALA A 53 14.45 20.77 5.36
CA ALA A 53 14.07 22.18 5.15
C ALA A 53 13.08 22.34 3.99
N GLN A 54 13.26 21.60 2.88
CA GLN A 54 12.30 21.58 1.77
C GLN A 54 10.95 20.98 2.17
N LEU A 55 10.94 19.95 3.02
CA LEU A 55 9.70 19.42 3.58
C LEU A 55 9.01 20.48 4.46
N ALA A 56 9.78 21.16 5.31
CA ALA A 56 9.27 22.16 6.26
C ALA A 56 8.57 23.34 5.59
N THR A 57 8.90 23.69 4.34
CA THR A 57 8.17 24.74 3.60
C THR A 57 6.72 24.35 3.28
N ARG A 58 6.39 23.05 3.29
CA ARG A 58 5.05 22.52 2.99
C ARG A 58 4.23 22.20 4.24
N VAL A 59 4.87 21.63 5.27
CA VAL A 59 4.18 21.11 6.46
C VAL A 59 4.57 21.81 7.76
N GLY A 60 5.43 22.82 7.69
CA GLY A 60 5.97 23.52 8.85
C GLY A 60 7.25 22.88 9.41
N PRO A 61 8.05 23.62 10.20
CA PRO A 61 9.36 23.17 10.68
C PRO A 61 9.29 22.24 11.90
N HIS A 62 8.13 22.09 12.54
CA HIS A 62 7.94 21.36 13.80
C HIS A 62 7.22 20.01 13.63
N LEU A 63 7.24 19.43 12.42
CA LEU A 63 6.72 18.09 12.22
C LEU A 63 7.64 17.06 12.88
N GLU A 64 7.12 16.34 13.87
CA GLU A 64 7.88 15.34 14.67
C GLU A 64 7.26 13.94 14.62
N LEU A 65 5.96 13.84 14.33
CA LEU A 65 5.20 12.59 14.34
C LEU A 65 4.25 12.52 13.13
N LEU A 66 4.25 11.38 12.48
CA LEU A 66 3.30 10.99 11.43
C LEU A 66 2.61 9.69 11.86
N ILE A 67 1.28 9.74 11.95
CA ILE A 67 0.45 8.55 12.14
C ILE A 67 -0.31 8.35 10.84
N VAL A 68 -0.18 7.15 10.25
CA VAL A 68 -0.86 6.76 9.02
C VAL A 68 -1.78 5.56 9.27
N GLY A 69 -2.86 5.49 8.51
CA GLY A 69 -3.84 4.40 8.60
C GLY A 69 -4.86 4.51 7.47
N SER A 70 -5.99 3.82 7.58
CA SER A 70 -7.06 3.69 6.55
C SER A 70 -6.68 2.93 5.26
N ALA A 71 -5.40 2.90 4.89
CA ALA A 71 -4.84 2.10 3.80
C ALA A 71 -3.40 1.70 4.16
N LYS A 72 -2.93 0.58 3.60
CA LYS A 72 -1.55 0.11 3.82
C LYS A 72 -0.55 1.13 3.28
N ALA A 73 0.39 1.54 4.12
CA ALA A 73 1.43 2.49 3.74
C ALA A 73 2.55 1.82 2.92
N ASP A 74 3.36 2.65 2.23
CA ASP A 74 4.65 2.21 1.67
C ASP A 74 5.69 2.15 2.81
N PRO A 75 6.19 0.97 3.20
CA PRO A 75 7.14 0.85 4.30
C PRO A 75 8.42 1.66 4.06
N LYS A 76 8.88 1.71 2.80
CA LYS A 76 10.06 2.49 2.42
C LYS A 76 9.85 3.99 2.64
N ALA A 77 8.63 4.48 2.44
CA ALA A 77 8.31 5.87 2.70
C ALA A 77 8.33 6.14 4.21
N LEU A 78 7.66 5.30 5.01
CA LEU A 78 7.63 5.45 6.47
C LEU A 78 9.02 5.35 7.10
N ASP A 79 9.84 4.43 6.63
CA ASP A 79 11.23 4.27 7.07
C ASP A 79 12.08 5.47 6.66
N PHE A 80 11.89 6.03 5.46
CA PHE A 80 12.58 7.25 5.07
C PHE A 80 12.25 8.42 6.02
N PHE A 81 10.98 8.63 6.37
CA PHE A 81 10.62 9.66 7.35
C PHE A 81 11.23 9.38 8.72
N HIS A 82 11.19 8.12 9.17
CA HIS A 82 11.67 7.70 10.49
C HIS A 82 13.18 7.75 10.63
N GLU A 83 13.89 7.02 9.77
CA GLU A 83 15.31 6.77 9.84
C GLU A 83 16.13 7.93 9.27
N VAL A 84 15.62 8.61 8.22
CA VAL A 84 16.38 9.62 7.49
C VAL A 84 16.05 11.03 7.94
N LEU A 85 14.77 11.35 8.11
CA LEU A 85 14.34 12.70 8.47
C LEU A 85 14.16 12.92 9.98
N ASP A 86 14.36 11.88 10.78
CA ASP A 86 14.14 11.88 12.23
C ASP A 86 12.70 12.32 12.59
N ILE A 87 11.71 11.90 11.79
CA ILE A 87 10.27 12.13 12.01
C ILE A 87 9.64 10.79 12.38
N THR A 88 9.12 10.67 13.60
CA THR A 88 8.53 9.41 14.09
C THR A 88 7.37 8.99 13.19
N THR A 89 7.31 7.72 12.77
CA THR A 89 6.23 7.21 11.93
C THR A 89 5.58 5.98 12.54
N TYR A 90 4.26 6.02 12.65
CA TYR A 90 3.44 4.89 13.09
C TYR A 90 2.38 4.58 12.04
N GLU A 91 2.26 3.30 11.71
CA GLU A 91 1.12 2.77 10.96
C GLU A 91 0.17 2.09 11.93
N GLY A 92 -1.12 2.40 11.81
CA GLY A 92 -2.20 1.78 12.56
C GLY A 92 -3.27 1.20 11.65
N TYR A 93 -3.81 0.05 12.05
CA TYR A 93 -4.86 -0.65 11.36
C TYR A 93 -6.16 -0.63 12.16
N GLY A 94 -7.28 -0.50 11.45
CA GLY A 94 -8.56 -0.29 12.06
C GLY A 94 -9.72 -0.19 11.08
N THR A 95 -10.93 -0.42 11.60
CA THR A 95 -12.20 -0.30 10.88
C THR A 95 -13.19 0.54 11.70
N THR A 96 -14.20 1.13 11.07
CA THR A 96 -15.23 1.91 11.77
C THR A 96 -15.93 1.07 12.84
N GLU A 97 -16.12 -0.21 12.54
CA GLU A 97 -16.73 -1.24 13.38
C GLU A 97 -15.95 -1.53 14.66
N CYS A 98 -14.70 -1.04 14.78
CA CYS A 98 -13.80 -1.33 15.89
C CYS A 98 -13.28 -0.07 16.61
N ALA A 99 -14.02 1.04 16.55
CA ALA A 99 -13.77 2.28 17.30
C ALA A 99 -12.34 2.86 17.32
N PRO A 100 -11.76 3.26 16.17
CA PRO A 100 -11.59 2.49 14.97
C PRO A 100 -10.36 1.56 15.01
N LEU A 101 -9.51 1.63 16.04
CA LEU A 101 -8.15 1.08 16.01
C LEU A 101 -8.11 -0.35 16.59
N ILE A 102 -7.50 -1.27 15.84
CA ILE A 102 -7.34 -2.68 16.22
C ILE A 102 -5.88 -2.98 16.55
N ALA A 103 -4.95 -2.46 15.75
CA ALA A 103 -3.51 -2.65 15.93
C ALA A 103 -2.75 -1.38 15.57
N ALA A 104 -1.61 -1.14 16.20
CA ALA A 104 -0.77 0.02 15.90
C ALA A 104 0.71 -0.24 16.16
N ASN A 105 1.56 0.35 15.34
CA ASN A 105 2.93 0.62 15.75
C ASN A 105 2.88 1.75 16.78
N HIS A 106 3.67 1.65 17.85
CA HIS A 106 3.73 2.66 18.89
C HIS A 106 5.14 2.77 19.48
N LEU A 107 5.31 3.64 20.48
CA LEU A 107 6.60 3.95 21.10
C LEU A 107 7.32 2.72 21.67
N GLU A 108 6.60 1.67 22.02
CA GLU A 108 7.16 0.45 22.63
C GLU A 108 7.29 -0.70 21.62
N GLY A 109 6.87 -0.51 20.37
CA GLY A 109 6.89 -1.54 19.35
C GLY A 109 6.60 -0.99 17.96
N ARG A 110 7.64 -0.88 17.13
CA ARG A 110 7.54 -0.53 15.70
C ARG A 110 8.30 -1.56 14.87
N LYS A 111 7.65 -2.11 13.85
CA LYS A 111 8.29 -2.99 12.86
C LYS A 111 7.90 -2.58 11.45
N SER A 112 8.89 -2.24 10.63
CA SER A 112 8.64 -1.80 9.24
C SER A 112 7.88 -2.87 8.46
N GLY A 113 6.88 -2.43 7.68
CA GLY A 113 6.05 -3.31 6.86
C GLY A 113 4.85 -3.92 7.58
N THR A 114 4.75 -3.72 8.90
CA THR A 114 3.66 -4.21 9.75
C THR A 114 2.74 -3.07 10.17
N VAL A 115 1.51 -3.39 10.56
CA VAL A 115 0.57 -2.43 11.18
C VAL A 115 0.75 -2.34 12.69
N GLY A 116 1.79 -2.99 13.23
CA GLY A 116 2.08 -3.05 14.66
C GLY A 116 1.43 -4.22 15.38
N ARG A 117 1.31 -4.09 16.71
CA ARG A 117 0.75 -5.12 17.58
C ARG A 117 -0.74 -4.86 17.85
N PRO A 118 -1.53 -5.92 18.14
CA PRO A 118 -2.91 -5.79 18.56
C PRO A 118 -3.06 -4.95 19.85
N LEU A 119 -4.12 -4.17 19.92
CA LEU A 119 -4.52 -3.40 21.11
C LEU A 119 -5.67 -4.07 21.87
N GLN A 120 -6.28 -5.08 21.26
CA GLN A 120 -7.40 -5.88 21.76
C GLN A 120 -7.18 -7.33 21.33
N ALA A 121 -8.00 -8.25 21.83
CA ALA A 121 -7.91 -9.64 21.41
C ALA A 121 -8.11 -9.76 19.90
N VAL A 122 -7.24 -10.51 19.25
CA VAL A 122 -7.33 -10.85 17.83
C VAL A 122 -7.05 -12.33 17.62
N LYS A 123 -7.61 -12.88 16.55
CA LYS A 123 -7.22 -14.18 16.02
C LYS A 123 -7.09 -14.13 14.51
N ILE A 124 -6.27 -15.02 13.98
CA ILE A 124 -6.08 -15.22 12.55
C ILE A 124 -6.77 -16.55 12.21
N VAL A 125 -7.76 -16.50 11.33
CA VAL A 125 -8.60 -17.64 10.99
C VAL A 125 -8.35 -18.05 9.53
N ALA A 126 -7.95 -19.31 9.30
CA ALA A 126 -7.73 -19.83 7.97
C ALA A 126 -9.06 -20.02 7.19
N GLU A 127 -8.97 -20.33 5.90
CA GLU A 127 -10.16 -20.53 5.03
C GLU A 127 -11.05 -21.69 5.48
N ASP A 128 -10.47 -22.72 6.11
CA ASP A 128 -11.19 -23.86 6.68
C ASP A 128 -11.83 -23.57 8.05
N GLY A 129 -11.68 -22.35 8.56
CA GLY A 129 -12.21 -21.90 9.85
C GLY A 129 -11.30 -22.21 11.04
N SER A 130 -10.14 -22.83 10.84
CA SER A 130 -9.20 -23.09 11.93
C SER A 130 -8.52 -21.81 12.43
N GLU A 131 -8.35 -21.69 13.74
CA GLU A 131 -7.49 -20.66 14.32
C GLU A 131 -6.02 -21.04 14.09
N ILE A 132 -5.30 -20.16 13.39
CA ILE A 132 -3.87 -20.34 13.10
C ILE A 132 -3.00 -19.31 13.81
N GLY A 133 -3.59 -18.33 14.49
CA GLY A 133 -2.87 -17.38 15.31
C GLY A 133 -3.83 -16.64 16.26
N TYR A 134 -3.30 -16.17 17.38
CA TYR A 134 -4.05 -15.49 18.43
C TYR A 134 -3.16 -14.52 19.18
N ASN A 135 -3.70 -13.39 19.60
CA ASN A 135 -3.01 -12.50 20.52
C ASN A 135 -4.04 -11.75 21.37
N ASP A 136 -3.86 -11.79 22.69
CA ASP A 136 -4.63 -10.99 23.64
C ASP A 136 -3.67 -10.22 24.55
N PRO A 137 -3.49 -8.90 24.32
CA PRO A 137 -2.60 -8.10 25.15
C PRO A 137 -3.11 -7.96 26.59
N ALA A 138 -4.41 -8.18 26.87
CA ALA A 138 -4.94 -8.16 28.24
C ALA A 138 -4.54 -9.41 29.05
N GLN A 139 -4.19 -10.50 28.37
CA GLN A 139 -3.79 -11.77 28.97
C GLN A 139 -2.29 -12.07 28.81
N ASP A 140 -1.54 -11.18 28.15
CA ASP A 140 -0.14 -11.39 27.77
C ASP A 140 0.06 -12.70 26.98
N GLU A 141 -0.90 -13.01 26.10
CA GLU A 141 -0.89 -14.22 25.28
C GLU A 141 -0.60 -13.89 23.82
N CYS A 142 0.32 -14.64 23.21
CA CYS A 142 0.63 -14.56 21.79
C CYS A 142 0.94 -15.95 21.22
N ARG A 143 0.08 -16.40 20.31
CA ARG A 143 0.27 -17.59 19.46
C ARG A 143 0.44 -17.09 18.02
N PRO A 144 1.67 -16.98 17.50
CA PRO A 144 1.91 -16.44 16.16
C PRO A 144 1.37 -17.37 15.08
N SER A 145 0.96 -16.79 13.94
CA SER A 145 0.63 -17.59 12.74
C SER A 145 1.85 -17.89 11.87
N GLY A 146 2.96 -17.20 12.13
CA GLY A 146 4.16 -17.23 11.31
C GLY A 146 3.86 -16.68 9.91
N ASP A 147 4.23 -17.45 8.89
CA ASP A 147 3.98 -17.09 7.48
C ASP A 147 2.55 -17.43 7.02
N GLN A 148 1.75 -18.11 7.86
CA GLN A 148 0.39 -18.47 7.48
C GLN A 148 -0.52 -17.24 7.51
N ILE A 149 -1.34 -17.12 6.47
CA ILE A 149 -2.25 -15.99 6.24
C ILE A 149 -3.69 -16.45 6.47
N GLY A 150 -4.43 -15.70 7.26
CA GLY A 150 -5.86 -15.91 7.49
C GLY A 150 -6.61 -14.60 7.68
N GLU A 151 -7.93 -14.67 7.78
CA GLU A 151 -8.77 -13.52 8.10
C GLU A 151 -8.52 -13.08 9.56
N LEU A 152 -8.25 -11.79 9.76
CA LEU A 152 -8.13 -11.21 11.10
C LEU A 152 -9.52 -11.04 11.69
N TRP A 153 -9.76 -11.67 12.83
CA TRP A 153 -10.93 -11.43 13.65
C TRP A 153 -10.50 -10.69 14.90
N THR A 154 -11.34 -9.81 15.43
CA THR A 154 -11.04 -9.05 16.65
C THR A 154 -12.21 -9.07 17.62
N SER A 155 -11.90 -9.04 18.90
CA SER A 155 -12.87 -8.97 19.96
C SER A 155 -12.42 -8.02 21.05
N GLY A 156 -13.37 -7.28 21.61
CA GLY A 156 -13.10 -6.32 22.67
C GLY A 156 -14.20 -5.28 22.81
N PRO A 157 -14.07 -4.37 23.78
CA PRO A 157 -15.03 -3.28 24.00
C PRO A 157 -15.10 -2.27 22.85
N ASN A 158 -14.16 -2.35 21.90
CA ASN A 158 -14.09 -1.53 20.70
C ASN A 158 -15.01 -2.03 19.58
N VAL A 159 -15.46 -3.29 19.63
CA VAL A 159 -16.32 -3.90 18.60
C VAL A 159 -17.73 -3.30 18.65
N MET A 160 -18.27 -2.99 17.46
CA MET A 160 -19.61 -2.45 17.29
C MET A 160 -20.71 -3.39 17.82
N ARG A 161 -21.89 -2.83 18.03
CA ARG A 161 -23.09 -3.63 18.39
C ARG A 161 -23.80 -4.24 17.17
N GLY A 162 -23.42 -3.85 15.96
CA GLY A 162 -24.07 -4.22 14.71
C GLY A 162 -24.45 -3.03 13.84
N TYR A 163 -24.91 -3.34 12.64
CA TYR A 163 -25.36 -2.37 11.66
C TYR A 163 -26.81 -1.93 11.94
N LEU A 164 -27.07 -0.64 11.77
CA LEU A 164 -28.39 -0.06 12.06
C LEU A 164 -29.43 -0.61 11.07
N HIS A 165 -30.45 -1.29 11.60
CA HIS A 165 -31.54 -1.90 10.82
C HIS A 165 -31.11 -3.00 9.83
N ASP A 166 -29.94 -3.61 10.03
CA ASP A 166 -29.43 -4.68 9.18
C ASP A 166 -28.92 -5.87 10.02
N PRO A 167 -29.84 -6.68 10.57
CA PRO A 167 -29.46 -7.85 11.38
C PRO A 167 -28.76 -8.93 10.55
N GLU A 168 -29.14 -9.10 9.28
CA GLU A 168 -28.54 -10.10 8.39
C GLU A 168 -27.05 -9.83 8.18
N GLN A 169 -26.68 -8.59 7.85
CA GLN A 169 -25.28 -8.22 7.70
C GLN A 169 -24.54 -8.25 9.04
N THR A 170 -25.22 -7.93 10.15
CA THR A 170 -24.65 -7.99 11.49
C THR A 170 -24.25 -9.42 11.87
N GLU A 171 -25.15 -10.39 11.67
CA GLU A 171 -24.90 -11.81 11.97
C GLU A 171 -23.81 -12.43 11.08
N GLN A 172 -23.58 -11.90 9.87
CA GLN A 172 -22.51 -12.36 8.99
C GLN A 172 -21.11 -12.00 9.50
N VAL A 173 -20.97 -10.86 10.19
CA VAL A 173 -19.68 -10.31 10.61
C VAL A 173 -19.41 -10.42 12.10
N LEU A 174 -20.46 -10.56 12.93
CA LEU A 174 -20.34 -10.80 14.37
C LEU A 174 -20.60 -12.28 14.67
N VAL A 175 -19.56 -13.00 15.05
CA VAL A 175 -19.60 -14.43 15.38
C VAL A 175 -19.45 -14.59 16.88
N GLU A 176 -20.38 -15.31 17.51
CA GLU A 176 -20.27 -15.69 18.92
C GLU A 176 -19.55 -17.03 19.04
N GLU A 177 -18.46 -17.06 19.81
CA GLU A 177 -17.65 -18.26 20.06
C GLU A 177 -17.14 -18.23 21.50
N ASP A 178 -17.35 -19.31 22.25
CA ASP A 178 -16.97 -19.44 23.67
C ASP A 178 -17.45 -18.28 24.57
N GLY A 179 -18.63 -17.73 24.27
CA GLY A 179 -19.22 -16.60 25.00
C GLY A 179 -18.59 -15.24 24.68
N GLN A 180 -17.75 -15.17 23.64
CA GLN A 180 -17.09 -13.97 23.17
C GLN A 180 -17.57 -13.61 21.75
N ILE A 181 -17.85 -12.32 21.52
CA ILE A 181 -18.22 -11.82 20.19
C ILE A 181 -16.97 -11.44 19.42
N TRP A 182 -16.78 -12.05 18.26
CA TRP A 182 -15.70 -11.78 17.33
C TRP A 182 -16.23 -11.04 16.10
N TYR A 183 -15.61 -9.92 15.77
CA TYR A 183 -15.83 -9.22 14.51
C TYR A 183 -14.87 -9.72 13.43
N ARG A 184 -15.45 -10.17 12.31
CA ARG A 184 -14.76 -10.58 11.09
C ARG A 184 -14.43 -9.35 10.26
N THR A 185 -13.13 -9.04 10.13
CA THR A 185 -12.70 -7.80 9.45
C THR A 185 -12.82 -7.87 7.92
N GLY A 186 -12.89 -9.08 7.35
CA GLY A 186 -12.72 -9.30 5.92
C GLY A 186 -11.32 -8.97 5.42
N ASP A 187 -10.32 -8.82 6.30
CA ASP A 187 -8.95 -8.47 5.97
C ASP A 187 -8.00 -9.62 6.33
N LEU A 188 -7.01 -9.86 5.48
CA LEU A 188 -6.08 -10.97 5.59
C LEU A 188 -4.78 -10.53 6.25
N PHE A 189 -4.33 -11.29 7.23
CA PHE A 189 -3.16 -11.00 8.03
C PHE A 189 -2.32 -12.24 8.31
N SER A 190 -1.03 -12.00 8.56
CA SER A 190 -0.16 -12.92 9.27
C SER A 190 0.40 -12.24 10.53
N MET A 191 0.78 -13.04 11.51
CA MET A 191 1.33 -12.58 12.79
C MET A 191 2.65 -13.26 13.06
N ASP A 192 3.71 -12.47 13.24
CA ASP A 192 5.04 -13.00 13.54
C ASP A 192 5.21 -13.37 15.02
N ASP A 193 6.35 -13.98 15.35
CA ASP A 193 6.70 -14.46 16.71
C ASP A 193 6.75 -13.33 17.76
N GLU A 194 6.84 -12.08 17.31
CA GLU A 194 6.85 -10.89 18.15
C GLU A 194 5.46 -10.24 18.25
N GLY A 195 4.42 -10.87 17.69
CA GLY A 195 3.04 -10.40 17.71
C GLY A 195 2.73 -9.27 16.72
N PHE A 196 3.62 -8.95 15.78
CA PHE A 196 3.36 -7.92 14.78
C PHE A 196 2.50 -8.45 13.64
N LEU A 197 1.50 -7.66 13.27
CA LEU A 197 0.55 -7.98 12.21
C LEU A 197 0.98 -7.43 10.85
N SER A 198 0.99 -8.28 9.82
CA SER A 198 1.26 -7.90 8.43
C SER A 198 0.01 -8.04 7.58
N PHE A 199 -0.47 -6.94 6.98
CA PHE A 199 -1.64 -6.94 6.11
C PHE A 199 -1.33 -7.55 4.72
N HIS A 200 -2.20 -8.44 4.25
CA HIS A 200 -2.07 -9.17 2.98
C HIS A 200 -3.29 -9.01 2.07
N GLY A 201 -4.12 -7.99 2.27
CA GLY A 201 -5.25 -7.68 1.39
C GLY A 201 -6.60 -7.99 2.03
N ARG A 202 -7.66 -7.97 1.23
CA ARG A 202 -9.03 -8.28 1.67
C ARG A 202 -9.50 -9.64 1.17
N VAL A 203 -10.31 -10.31 1.98
CA VAL A 203 -11.08 -11.49 1.60
C VAL A 203 -11.91 -11.15 0.35
N GLY A 204 -11.90 -12.05 -0.64
CA GLY A 204 -12.68 -11.90 -1.88
C GLY A 204 -12.10 -10.96 -2.95
N ARG A 205 -11.02 -10.21 -2.67
CA ARG A 205 -10.30 -9.46 -3.73
C ARG A 205 -9.20 -10.26 -4.41
N GLN A 206 -8.68 -11.30 -3.76
CA GLN A 206 -7.75 -12.21 -4.42
C GLN A 206 -8.44 -12.94 -5.55
N PHE A 207 -7.72 -13.13 -6.65
CA PHE A 207 -8.18 -13.96 -7.76
C PHE A 207 -7.11 -14.99 -8.12
N LYS A 208 -7.58 -16.11 -8.65
CA LYS A 208 -6.73 -17.16 -9.21
C LYS A 208 -6.66 -16.97 -10.72
N LEU A 209 -5.46 -16.98 -11.28
CA LEU A 209 -5.25 -16.92 -12.72
C LEU A 209 -5.46 -18.30 -13.37
N ARG A 210 -5.54 -18.35 -14.70
CA ARG A 210 -5.69 -19.59 -15.48
C ARG A 210 -4.58 -20.62 -15.24
N ASN A 211 -3.39 -20.17 -14.87
CA ASN A 211 -2.26 -21.04 -14.53
C ASN A 211 -2.36 -21.63 -13.11
N GLY A 212 -3.37 -21.26 -12.33
CA GLY A 212 -3.60 -21.75 -10.98
C GLY A 212 -2.95 -20.92 -9.87
N GLU A 213 -2.19 -19.88 -10.22
CA GLU A 213 -1.52 -19.02 -9.24
C GLU A 213 -2.49 -17.98 -8.65
N PHE A 214 -2.34 -17.72 -7.35
CA PHE A 214 -3.10 -16.69 -6.65
C PHE A 214 -2.42 -15.33 -6.79
N VAL A 215 -3.25 -14.31 -7.02
CA VAL A 215 -2.82 -12.92 -7.14
C VAL A 215 -3.59 -12.08 -6.14
N ASN A 216 -2.82 -11.29 -5.38
CA ASN A 216 -3.35 -10.22 -4.56
C ASN A 216 -3.30 -8.90 -5.34
N PRO A 217 -4.43 -8.41 -5.89
CA PRO A 217 -4.42 -7.17 -6.66
C PRO A 217 -3.99 -5.96 -5.84
N GLU A 218 -4.34 -5.87 -4.55
CA GLU A 218 -3.98 -4.70 -3.72
C GLU A 218 -2.47 -4.58 -3.51
N ALA A 219 -1.77 -5.72 -3.41
CA ALA A 219 -0.33 -5.73 -3.34
C ALA A 219 0.30 -5.17 -4.63
N LEU A 220 -0.25 -5.56 -5.79
CA LEU A 220 0.19 -5.08 -7.10
C LEU A 220 -0.14 -3.60 -7.31
N GLU A 221 -1.36 -3.19 -7.03
CA GLU A 221 -1.83 -1.81 -7.08
C GLU A 221 -0.91 -0.87 -6.31
N ARG A 222 -0.48 -1.26 -5.10
CA ARG A 222 0.45 -0.47 -4.28
C ARG A 222 1.85 -0.36 -4.88
N ILE A 223 2.36 -1.43 -5.49
CA ILE A 223 3.67 -1.42 -6.17
C ILE A 223 3.58 -0.51 -7.41
N PHE A 224 2.51 -0.65 -8.18
CA PHE A 224 2.29 0.07 -9.43
C PHE A 224 1.98 1.56 -9.20
N ALA A 225 1.29 1.92 -8.12
CA ALA A 225 1.03 3.31 -7.72
C ALA A 225 2.31 4.15 -7.48
N ARG A 226 3.51 3.54 -7.46
CA ARG A 226 4.79 4.26 -7.37
C ARG A 226 5.23 4.89 -8.69
N VAL A 227 4.67 4.48 -9.82
CA VAL A 227 4.98 5.05 -11.13
C VAL A 227 4.34 6.43 -11.25
N SER A 228 5.15 7.46 -11.50
CA SER A 228 4.70 8.86 -11.45
C SER A 228 3.61 9.22 -12.46
N LEU A 229 3.53 8.50 -13.59
CA LEU A 229 2.49 8.72 -14.60
C LEU A 229 1.10 8.20 -14.19
N VAL A 230 0.98 7.55 -13.04
CA VAL A 230 -0.25 6.90 -12.59
C VAL A 230 -0.92 7.75 -11.54
N GLU A 231 -2.16 8.15 -11.82
CA GLU A 231 -3.03 8.83 -10.85
C GLU A 231 -3.77 7.80 -9.99
N HIS A 232 -4.41 6.82 -10.63
CA HIS A 232 -5.04 5.67 -9.96
C HIS A 232 -4.71 4.37 -10.70
N VAL A 233 -4.63 3.27 -9.96
CA VAL A 233 -4.48 1.93 -10.53
C VAL A 233 -5.40 0.94 -9.81
N LEU A 234 -6.09 0.12 -10.60
CA LEU A 234 -6.84 -1.05 -10.16
C LEU A 234 -6.30 -2.28 -10.90
N VAL A 235 -6.07 -3.39 -10.22
CA VAL A 235 -5.63 -4.63 -10.86
C VAL A 235 -6.79 -5.60 -10.96
N TYR A 236 -7.11 -6.00 -12.19
CA TYR A 236 -8.17 -6.94 -12.51
C TYR A 236 -7.61 -8.28 -13.01
N GLY A 237 -8.28 -9.37 -12.65
CA GLY A 237 -8.05 -10.69 -13.20
C GLY A 237 -9.06 -11.71 -12.69
N ASP A 238 -9.10 -12.86 -13.34
CA ASP A 238 -9.97 -13.99 -13.02
C ASP A 238 -9.33 -15.32 -13.53
N GLN A 239 -10.01 -16.44 -13.30
CA GLN A 239 -9.54 -17.79 -13.65
C GLN A 239 -9.44 -18.07 -15.15
N GLN A 240 -10.00 -17.21 -16.00
CA GLN A 240 -9.89 -17.28 -17.45
C GLN A 240 -8.69 -16.48 -17.97
N ARG A 241 -8.14 -15.54 -17.17
CA ARG A 241 -7.03 -14.66 -17.57
C ARG A 241 -5.67 -15.30 -17.33
N GLY A 242 -4.72 -15.01 -18.23
CA GLY A 242 -3.34 -15.50 -18.14
C GLY A 242 -2.40 -14.63 -17.31
N TYR A 243 -2.79 -13.39 -17.02
CA TYR A 243 -1.98 -12.41 -16.29
C TYR A 243 -2.90 -11.37 -15.62
N PRO A 244 -2.45 -10.68 -14.56
CA PRO A 244 -3.17 -9.56 -13.98
C PRO A 244 -3.11 -8.33 -14.91
N LEU A 245 -4.24 -7.66 -15.12
CA LEU A 245 -4.35 -6.46 -15.95
C LEU A 245 -4.52 -5.22 -15.06
N PRO A 246 -3.53 -4.31 -15.00
CA PRO A 246 -3.68 -2.99 -14.42
C PRO A 246 -4.58 -2.11 -15.30
N LEU A 247 -5.58 -1.50 -14.69
CA LEU A 247 -6.47 -0.45 -15.20
C LEU A 247 -5.99 0.87 -14.59
N VAL A 248 -5.64 1.84 -15.43
CA VAL A 248 -4.88 3.03 -15.01
C VAL A 248 -5.58 4.31 -15.47
N THR A 249 -5.77 5.25 -14.56
CA THR A 249 -5.95 6.67 -14.95
C THR A 249 -4.60 7.37 -14.90
N VAL A 250 -4.32 8.19 -15.92
CA VAL A 250 -3.04 8.87 -16.08
C VAL A 250 -3.02 10.19 -15.31
N ASP A 251 -1.93 10.44 -14.59
CA ASP A 251 -1.63 11.78 -14.05
C ASP A 251 -1.26 12.70 -15.23
N VAL A 252 -2.19 13.58 -15.59
CA VAL A 252 -2.07 14.44 -16.78
C VAL A 252 -0.90 15.41 -16.67
N GLU A 253 -0.61 15.92 -15.46
CA GLU A 253 0.46 16.89 -15.27
C GLU A 253 1.83 16.20 -15.36
N GLU A 254 1.98 15.00 -14.78
CA GLU A 254 3.19 14.19 -14.98
C GLU A 254 3.32 13.71 -16.44
N ALA A 255 2.22 13.41 -17.12
CA ALA A 255 2.22 13.04 -18.54
C ALA A 255 2.67 14.20 -19.44
N LYS A 256 2.17 15.42 -19.23
CA LYS A 256 2.60 16.62 -19.97
C LYS A 256 4.09 16.91 -19.77
N ASN A 257 4.63 16.58 -18.60
CA ASN A 257 6.05 16.77 -18.24
C ASN A 257 6.94 15.54 -18.50
N SER A 258 6.40 14.50 -19.12
CA SER A 258 7.09 13.21 -19.28
C SER A 258 8.26 13.23 -20.28
N GLY A 259 8.30 14.21 -21.17
CA GLY A 259 9.27 14.29 -22.26
C GLY A 259 9.06 13.22 -23.35
N ILE A 260 7.89 12.59 -23.42
CA ILE A 260 7.54 11.64 -24.48
C ILE A 260 7.14 12.43 -25.74
N ASP A 261 7.81 12.15 -26.85
CA ASP A 261 7.53 12.80 -28.14
C ASP A 261 6.17 12.41 -28.71
N GLY A 262 5.50 13.39 -29.34
CA GLY A 262 4.25 13.16 -30.08
C GLY A 262 2.98 13.09 -29.24
N LEU A 263 3.04 13.39 -27.93
CA LEU A 263 1.85 13.44 -27.09
C LEU A 263 0.93 14.63 -27.45
N PRO A 264 -0.40 14.43 -27.46
CA PRO A 264 -1.36 15.51 -27.70
C PRO A 264 -1.54 16.35 -26.43
N LEU A 265 -0.58 17.22 -26.12
CA LEU A 265 -0.52 17.96 -24.85
C LEU A 265 -1.71 18.90 -24.58
N GLU A 266 -2.39 19.34 -25.64
CA GLU A 266 -3.53 20.25 -25.59
C GLU A 266 -4.89 19.54 -25.51
N ASP A 267 -4.92 18.21 -25.71
CA ASP A 267 -6.14 17.39 -25.68
C ASP A 267 -5.98 16.32 -24.59
N GLU A 268 -6.51 16.61 -23.41
CA GLU A 268 -6.36 15.73 -22.25
C GLU A 268 -7.03 14.36 -22.44
N ASP A 269 -8.13 14.29 -23.18
CA ASP A 269 -8.85 13.04 -23.42
C ASP A 269 -8.03 12.14 -24.35
N ALA A 270 -7.48 12.71 -25.42
CA ALA A 270 -6.54 12.00 -26.30
C ALA A 270 -5.24 11.63 -25.57
N LEU A 271 -4.77 12.49 -24.65
CA LEU A 271 -3.57 12.26 -23.86
C LEU A 271 -3.75 11.06 -22.92
N ARG A 272 -4.86 10.98 -22.17
CA ARG A 272 -5.12 9.93 -21.17
C ARG A 272 -5.07 8.51 -21.74
N THR A 273 -5.35 8.36 -23.03
CA THR A 273 -5.41 7.06 -23.71
C THR A 273 -4.31 6.86 -24.75
N HIS A 274 -3.32 7.77 -24.81
CA HIS A 274 -2.29 7.71 -25.85
C HIS A 274 -1.41 6.44 -25.71
N PRO A 275 -1.19 5.65 -26.78
CA PRO A 275 -0.45 4.39 -26.71
C PRO A 275 0.97 4.51 -26.11
N SER A 276 1.69 5.59 -26.45
CA SER A 276 3.05 5.83 -25.91
C SER A 276 3.08 5.98 -24.38
N LEU A 277 2.02 6.51 -23.77
CA LEU A 277 1.90 6.56 -22.31
C LEU A 277 1.64 5.17 -21.74
N GLY A 278 0.80 4.37 -22.40
CA GLY A 278 0.53 2.99 -22.01
C GLY A 278 1.80 2.15 -21.94
N GLU A 279 2.66 2.23 -22.97
CA GLU A 279 3.95 1.54 -22.96
C GLU A 279 4.89 2.06 -21.87
N ARG A 280 5.00 3.39 -21.71
CA ARG A 280 5.85 3.98 -20.67
C ARG A 280 5.42 3.57 -19.26
N ILE A 281 4.12 3.53 -19.00
CA ILE A 281 3.56 3.09 -17.71
C ILE A 281 3.83 1.59 -17.51
N ARG A 282 3.63 0.76 -18.54
CA ARG A 282 3.90 -0.67 -18.47
C ARG A 282 5.38 -0.96 -18.17
N GLU A 283 6.31 -0.23 -18.79
CA GLU A 283 7.74 -0.31 -18.46
C GLU A 283 8.03 0.08 -17.01
N GLY A 284 7.42 1.17 -16.54
CA GLY A 284 7.53 1.61 -15.14
C GLY A 284 7.03 0.54 -14.16
N PHE A 285 5.88 -0.08 -14.45
CA PHE A 285 5.37 -1.17 -13.62
C PHE A 285 6.26 -2.40 -13.65
N LEU A 286 6.85 -2.75 -14.79
CA LEU A 286 7.79 -3.87 -14.89
C LEU A 286 9.05 -3.61 -14.06
N ALA A 287 9.55 -2.37 -14.04
CA ALA A 287 10.68 -1.97 -13.20
C ALA A 287 10.35 -2.08 -11.70
N GLU A 288 9.20 -1.54 -11.27
CA GLU A 288 8.73 -1.65 -9.88
C GLU A 288 8.48 -3.11 -9.46
N ALA A 289 7.86 -3.91 -10.33
CA ALA A 289 7.65 -5.34 -10.10
C ALA A 289 8.97 -6.09 -9.92
N THR A 290 9.97 -5.78 -10.74
CA THR A 290 11.30 -6.38 -10.65
C THR A 290 12.00 -5.97 -9.35
N ALA A 291 11.95 -4.69 -8.99
CA ALA A 291 12.53 -4.17 -7.75
C ALA A 291 11.84 -4.72 -6.49
N ALA A 292 10.55 -5.06 -6.59
CA ALA A 292 9.79 -5.71 -5.52
C ALA A 292 9.95 -7.24 -5.49
N GLY A 293 10.70 -7.84 -6.43
CA GLY A 293 10.91 -9.28 -6.49
C GLY A 293 9.66 -10.06 -6.88
N LEU A 294 8.72 -9.44 -7.60
CA LEU A 294 7.47 -10.12 -7.98
C LEU A 294 7.73 -11.30 -8.92
N PRO A 295 7.02 -12.42 -8.70
CA PRO A 295 7.12 -13.59 -9.58
C PRO A 295 6.59 -13.25 -10.98
N SER A 296 7.06 -13.98 -11.98
CA SER A 296 6.78 -13.70 -13.39
C SER A 296 5.28 -13.60 -13.71
N TYR A 297 4.44 -14.43 -13.08
CA TYR A 297 2.99 -14.45 -13.31
C TYR A 297 2.25 -13.21 -12.77
N GLN A 298 2.87 -12.44 -11.87
CA GLN A 298 2.32 -11.18 -11.35
C GLN A 298 2.82 -9.94 -12.11
N ARG A 299 3.78 -10.11 -13.03
CA ARG A 299 4.35 -8.99 -13.77
C ARG A 299 3.39 -8.53 -14.87
N PRO A 300 3.21 -7.22 -15.04
CA PRO A 300 2.24 -6.66 -15.97
C PRO A 300 2.69 -6.93 -17.41
N GLN A 301 1.84 -7.63 -18.16
CA GLN A 301 2.06 -7.87 -19.59
C GLN A 301 1.46 -6.75 -20.45
N ARG A 302 0.38 -6.13 -19.96
CA ARG A 302 -0.32 -5.02 -20.60
C ARG A 302 -0.85 -4.07 -19.54
N VAL A 303 -1.29 -2.89 -19.98
CA VAL A 303 -1.99 -1.89 -19.17
C VAL A 303 -3.20 -1.41 -19.96
N ALA A 304 -4.34 -1.30 -19.29
CA ALA A 304 -5.55 -0.69 -19.82
C ALA A 304 -5.60 0.77 -19.36
N LEU A 305 -5.48 1.72 -20.28
CA LEU A 305 -5.67 3.13 -19.98
C LEU A 305 -7.16 3.46 -19.95
N LEU A 306 -7.61 4.05 -18.85
CA LEU A 306 -9.00 4.48 -18.68
C LEU A 306 -9.18 5.88 -19.28
N PRO A 307 -10.24 6.11 -20.08
CA PRO A 307 -10.44 7.37 -20.80
C PRO A 307 -10.83 8.53 -19.88
N GLU A 308 -11.45 8.24 -18.75
CA GLU A 308 -11.96 9.25 -17.82
C GLU A 308 -11.27 9.11 -16.45
N PRO A 309 -11.06 10.22 -15.71
CA PRO A 309 -10.63 10.15 -14.32
C PRO A 309 -11.69 9.48 -13.43
N LEU A 310 -11.25 8.91 -12.31
CA LEU A 310 -12.17 8.35 -11.32
C LEU A 310 -12.85 9.49 -10.52
N SER A 311 -14.11 9.32 -10.15
CA SER A 311 -14.87 10.35 -9.44
C SER A 311 -15.98 9.76 -8.55
N GLU A 312 -16.45 10.57 -7.59
CA GLU A 312 -17.61 10.22 -6.76
C GLU A 312 -18.90 10.18 -7.58
N ASP A 313 -19.08 11.13 -8.50
CA ASP A 313 -20.27 11.22 -9.36
C ASP A 313 -20.42 10.01 -10.28
N ALA A 314 -19.30 9.46 -10.76
CA ALA A 314 -19.27 8.22 -11.52
C ALA A 314 -19.39 6.95 -10.66
N GLY A 315 -19.39 7.10 -9.33
CA GLY A 315 -19.39 5.99 -8.36
C GLY A 315 -18.10 5.17 -8.36
N THR A 316 -17.04 5.65 -9.02
CA THR A 316 -15.74 4.96 -9.10
C THR A 316 -14.81 5.33 -7.95
N LEU A 317 -15.15 6.37 -7.18
CA LEU A 317 -14.56 6.72 -5.89
C LEU A 317 -15.63 6.76 -4.78
N THR A 318 -15.24 6.38 -3.55
CA THR A 318 -16.06 6.59 -2.35
C THR A 318 -16.18 8.07 -2.01
N LYS A 319 -17.27 8.47 -1.33
CA LYS A 319 -17.44 9.84 -0.80
C LYS A 319 -16.20 10.34 -0.02
N GLY A 320 -15.76 11.55 -0.31
CA GLY A 320 -14.52 12.16 0.16
C GLY A 320 -13.26 11.74 -0.62
N LEU A 321 -13.39 11.19 -1.83
CA LEU A 321 -12.33 10.76 -2.75
C LEU A 321 -11.28 9.79 -2.15
N LYS A 322 -11.64 9.05 -1.09
CA LYS A 322 -10.65 8.30 -0.30
C LYS A 322 -10.21 6.97 -0.90
N LYS A 323 -11.10 6.28 -1.62
CA LYS A 323 -10.89 4.90 -2.08
C LYS A 323 -11.57 4.64 -3.43
N ILE A 324 -10.92 3.85 -4.29
CA ILE A 324 -11.51 3.32 -5.52
C ILE A 324 -12.62 2.31 -5.21
N VAL A 325 -13.59 2.20 -6.12
CA VAL A 325 -14.70 1.22 -6.05
C VAL A 325 -14.50 0.19 -7.17
N PRO A 326 -13.82 -0.95 -6.93
CA PRO A 326 -13.40 -1.88 -7.98
C PRO A 326 -14.55 -2.38 -8.86
N LYS A 327 -15.68 -2.77 -8.24
CA LYS A 327 -16.86 -3.27 -8.95
C LYS A 327 -17.39 -2.26 -9.96
N ALA A 328 -17.56 -1.01 -9.56
CA ALA A 328 -18.05 0.06 -10.43
C ALA A 328 -17.09 0.35 -11.59
N ILE A 329 -15.77 0.34 -11.33
CA ILE A 329 -14.74 0.55 -12.36
C ILE A 329 -14.77 -0.59 -13.38
N ILE A 330 -14.78 -1.86 -12.92
CA ILE A 330 -14.78 -3.03 -13.81
C ILE A 330 -16.06 -3.08 -14.65
N GLU A 331 -17.22 -2.81 -14.04
CA GLU A 331 -18.49 -2.77 -14.76
C GLU A 331 -18.49 -1.66 -15.84
N ARG A 332 -18.06 -0.45 -15.48
CA ARG A 332 -18.02 0.72 -16.37
C ARG A 332 -17.06 0.54 -17.54
N TYR A 333 -15.88 -0.05 -17.30
CA TYR A 333 -14.81 -0.17 -18.29
C TYR A 333 -14.61 -1.61 -18.80
N SER A 334 -15.63 -2.46 -18.68
CA SER A 334 -15.60 -3.86 -19.14
C SER A 334 -15.17 -4.00 -20.60
N THR A 335 -15.65 -3.14 -21.49
CA THR A 335 -15.22 -3.13 -22.90
C THR A 335 -13.72 -2.86 -23.07
N VAL A 336 -13.16 -1.91 -22.31
CA VAL A 336 -11.72 -1.59 -22.35
C VAL A 336 -10.89 -2.75 -21.82
N VAL A 337 -11.37 -3.39 -20.75
CA VAL A 337 -10.76 -4.61 -20.17
C VAL A 337 -10.67 -5.72 -21.23
N GLU A 338 -11.80 -6.05 -21.88
CA GLU A 338 -11.82 -7.12 -22.87
C GLU A 338 -10.97 -6.81 -24.10
N GLN A 339 -11.03 -5.58 -24.62
CA GLN A 339 -10.22 -5.15 -25.75
C GLN A 339 -8.72 -5.25 -25.44
N THR A 340 -8.31 -4.89 -24.21
CA THR A 340 -6.90 -4.96 -23.81
C THR A 340 -6.42 -6.40 -23.64
N TYR A 341 -7.28 -7.32 -23.21
CA TYR A 341 -6.94 -8.75 -23.20
C TYR A 341 -6.88 -9.36 -24.61
N ALA A 342 -7.64 -8.82 -25.56
CA ALA A 342 -7.76 -9.34 -26.93
C ALA A 342 -6.70 -8.81 -27.92
N SER A 343 -6.05 -7.68 -27.62
CA SER A 343 -5.00 -7.09 -28.47
C SER A 343 -3.73 -7.93 -28.55
#